data_AF-N0BCF7-F1
#
_entry.id   AF-N0BCF7-F1
#
_cell.length_a   1.000
_cell.length_b   1.000
_cell.length_c   1.000
_cell.angle_alpha   90.00
_cell.angle_beta   90.00
_cell.angle_gamma   90.00
#
_symmetry.space_group_name_H-M   'P 1'
#
loop_
_entity.id
_entity.type
_entity.pdbx_description
1 polymer ?
#
loop_
_entity_poly.entity_id
_entity_poly.type
_entity_poly.pdbx_seq_one_letter_code
_entity_poly.pdbx_strand_id
1 'polypeptide(L)'
;MAGIEAERRASRKIELRDVEMVYEGARVFLAKSISALNSDEREALKIIYSIDGDVSSGEIYRILKAEVNMGYTRFYEIINKLERLRLIDVVMGKKGRGRTRYILRKYDRELMLKALTEG
;
A
#
# COMPACT_ATOMS: atom_id res chain seq x y z
N MET A 1 13.31 21.39 21.63
CA MET A 1 12.04 21.18 20.92
C MET A 1 11.76 19.69 20.89
N ALA A 2 10.94 19.20 21.81
CA ALA A 2 10.53 17.80 21.90
C ALA A 2 9.06 17.73 21.49
N GLY A 3 8.80 17.30 20.26
CA GLY A 3 7.47 17.39 19.66
C GLY A 3 7.23 16.42 18.51
N ILE A 4 7.86 15.23 18.53
CA ILE A 4 7.63 14.21 17.49
C ILE A 4 7.52 12.78 18.07
N GLU A 5 7.56 12.59 19.39
CA GLU A 5 7.37 11.25 19.99
C GLU A 5 5.97 11.00 20.56
N ALA A 6 5.11 12.03 20.54
CA ALA A 6 3.72 11.94 21.03
C ALA A 6 2.75 11.41 19.95
N GLU A 7 3.02 11.62 18.66
CA GLU A 7 2.08 11.23 17.59
C GLU A 7 2.03 9.71 17.35
N ARG A 8 3.05 8.95 17.78
CA ARG A 8 3.01 7.47 17.72
C ARG A 8 2.18 6.81 18.82
N ARG A 9 1.79 7.56 19.87
CA ARG A 9 1.06 7.00 21.04
C ARG A 9 -0.39 7.43 21.15
N ALA A 10 -0.84 8.43 20.38
CA ALA A 10 -2.20 8.97 20.49
C ALA A 10 -3.30 8.09 19.86
N SER A 11 -2.98 7.05 19.08
CA SER A 11 -4.01 6.22 18.41
C SER A 11 -4.47 4.99 19.21
N ARG A 12 -4.05 4.83 20.46
CA ARG A 12 -4.29 3.59 21.25
C ARG A 12 -5.43 3.69 22.28
N LYS A 13 -6.39 4.58 22.07
CA LYS A 13 -7.58 4.67 22.92
C LYS A 13 -8.83 5.02 22.12
N ILE A 14 -9.05 4.27 21.04
CA ILE A 14 -10.37 4.18 20.42
C ILE A 14 -11.11 3.13 21.24
N GLU A 15 -12.29 3.49 21.76
CA GLU A 15 -13.11 2.59 22.57
C GLU A 15 -13.37 1.28 21.81
N LEU A 16 -13.31 0.14 22.49
CA LEU A 16 -13.36 -1.19 21.88
C LEU A 16 -14.59 -1.41 20.96
N ARG A 17 -15.71 -0.72 21.21
CA ARG A 17 -16.90 -0.74 20.34
C ARG A 17 -16.72 0.02 19.03
N ASP A 18 -15.97 1.12 19.04
CA ASP A 18 -15.63 1.86 17.82
C ASP A 18 -14.55 1.13 17.02
N VAL A 19 -13.67 0.37 17.66
CA VAL A 19 -12.64 -0.44 16.98
C VAL A 19 -13.27 -1.49 16.07
N GLU A 20 -14.31 -2.20 16.51
CA GLU A 20 -14.98 -3.24 15.71
C GLU A 20 -15.73 -2.65 14.50
N MET A 21 -16.47 -1.54 14.69
CA MET A 21 -17.17 -0.86 13.58
C MET A 21 -16.20 -0.22 12.58
N VAL A 22 -15.11 0.38 13.07
CA VAL A 22 -14.03 0.90 12.22
C VAL A 22 -13.33 -0.23 11.45
N TYR A 23 -13.13 -1.38 12.10
CA TYR A 23 -12.51 -2.54 11.48
C TYR A 23 -13.39 -3.15 10.38
N GLU A 24 -14.69 -3.31 10.62
CA GLU A 24 -15.60 -3.83 9.61
C GLU A 24 -15.79 -2.83 8.45
N GLY A 25 -15.90 -1.54 8.75
CA GLY A 25 -15.90 -0.48 7.73
C GLY A 25 -14.62 -0.47 6.89
N ALA A 26 -13.46 -0.72 7.50
CA ALA A 26 -12.19 -0.83 6.80
C ALA A 26 -12.12 -2.07 5.90
N ARG A 27 -12.71 -3.20 6.31
CA ARG A 27 -12.81 -4.42 5.48
C ARG A 27 -13.74 -4.23 4.28
N VAL A 28 -14.90 -3.60 4.49
CA VAL A 28 -15.83 -3.26 3.39
C VAL A 28 -15.16 -2.30 2.40
N PHE A 29 -14.46 -1.28 2.90
CA PHE A 29 -13.71 -0.35 2.04
C PHE A 29 -12.59 -1.07 1.27
N LEU A 30 -11.83 -1.94 1.94
CA LEU A 30 -10.78 -2.73 1.29
C LEU A 30 -11.34 -3.62 0.17
N ALA A 31 -12.41 -4.38 0.44
CA ALA A 31 -13.05 -5.24 -0.55
C ALA A 31 -13.54 -4.42 -1.75
N LYS A 32 -14.18 -3.28 -1.50
CA LYS A 32 -14.63 -2.36 -2.56
C LYS A 32 -13.45 -1.81 -3.37
N SER A 33 -12.37 -1.39 -2.72
CA SER A 33 -11.17 -0.91 -3.41
C SER A 33 -10.51 -1.99 -4.27
N ILE A 34 -10.41 -3.22 -3.79
CA ILE A 34 -9.87 -4.36 -4.57
C ILE A 34 -10.78 -4.71 -5.75
N SER A 35 -12.11 -4.66 -5.57
CA SER A 35 -13.07 -4.93 -6.65
C SER A 35 -12.97 -3.93 -7.82
N ALA A 36 -12.43 -2.73 -7.59
CA ALA A 36 -12.23 -1.71 -8.61
C ALA A 36 -10.94 -1.92 -9.45
N LEU A 37 -10.13 -2.92 -9.11
CA LEU A 37 -8.88 -3.25 -9.80
C LEU A 37 -9.11 -4.33 -10.88
N ASN A 38 -8.45 -4.18 -12.02
CA ASN A 38 -8.34 -5.25 -13.02
C ASN A 38 -7.24 -6.26 -12.64
N SER A 39 -7.08 -7.33 -13.43
CA SER A 39 -6.10 -8.39 -13.22
C SER A 39 -4.68 -7.85 -13.02
N ASP A 40 -4.23 -6.97 -13.91
CA ASP A 40 -2.85 -6.47 -13.92
C ASP A 40 -2.58 -5.57 -12.70
N GLU A 41 -3.58 -4.77 -12.31
CA GLU A 41 -3.51 -3.92 -11.13
C GLU A 41 -3.50 -4.74 -9.83
N ARG A 42 -4.28 -5.83 -9.78
CA ARG A 42 -4.28 -6.78 -8.66
C ARG A 42 -2.93 -7.49 -8.53
N GLU A 43 -2.34 -7.93 -9.66
CA GLU A 43 -1.04 -8.58 -9.64
C GLU A 43 0.07 -7.61 -9.21
N ALA A 44 0.03 -6.37 -9.69
CA ALA A 44 0.96 -5.35 -9.22
C ALA A 44 0.82 -5.08 -7.71
N LEU A 45 -0.41 -4.99 -7.19
CA LEU A 45 -0.66 -4.83 -5.76
C LEU A 45 -0.16 -6.03 -4.95
N LYS A 46 -0.38 -7.24 -5.44
CA LYS A 46 0.11 -8.49 -4.82
C LYS A 46 1.64 -8.48 -4.72
N ILE A 47 2.34 -8.12 -5.79
CA ILE A 47 3.81 -8.01 -5.79
C ILE A 47 4.28 -6.98 -4.76
N ILE A 48 3.66 -5.78 -4.73
CA ILE A 48 4.00 -4.73 -3.74
C ILE A 48 3.87 -5.25 -2.31
N TYR A 49 2.79 -5.99 -2.01
CA TYR A 49 2.54 -6.53 -0.68
C TYR A 49 3.36 -7.77 -0.32
N SER A 50 3.92 -8.45 -1.33
CA SER A 50 4.77 -9.63 -1.15
C SER A 50 6.22 -9.28 -0.80
N ILE A 51 6.68 -8.06 -1.09
CA ILE A 51 8.05 -7.61 -0.81
C ILE A 51 8.23 -7.36 0.69
N ASP A 52 9.26 -7.94 1.29
CA ASP A 52 9.62 -7.69 2.68
C ASP A 52 10.35 -6.34 2.83
N GLY A 53 10.05 -5.63 3.93
CA GLY A 53 10.71 -4.35 4.26
C GLY A 53 10.27 -3.15 3.41
N ASP A 54 10.98 -2.04 3.57
CA ASP A 54 10.72 -0.81 2.81
C ASP A 54 11.21 -0.94 1.37
N VAL A 55 10.38 -0.55 0.42
CA VAL A 55 10.69 -0.68 -1.00
C VAL A 55 10.49 0.62 -1.75
N SER A 56 11.44 0.97 -2.62
CA SER A 56 11.28 2.12 -3.50
C SER A 56 10.38 1.81 -4.69
N SER A 57 9.71 2.85 -5.20
CA SER A 57 8.92 2.78 -6.44
C SER A 57 9.78 2.28 -7.62
N GLY A 58 11.06 2.65 -7.68
CA GLY A 58 11.99 2.17 -8.70
C GLY A 58 12.33 0.67 -8.58
N GLU A 59 12.40 0.14 -7.35
CA GLU A 59 12.59 -1.30 -7.12
C GLU A 59 11.35 -2.10 -7.56
N ILE A 60 10.16 -1.63 -7.21
CA ILE A 60 8.90 -2.25 -7.67
C ILE A 60 8.80 -2.23 -9.20
N TYR A 61 9.13 -1.10 -9.84
CA TYR A 61 9.12 -1.02 -11.30
C TYR A 61 10.03 -2.06 -11.95
N ARG A 62 11.25 -2.26 -11.42
CA ARG A 62 12.17 -3.26 -11.94
C ARG A 62 11.61 -4.68 -11.82
N ILE A 63 10.99 -5.01 -10.70
CA ILE A 63 10.34 -6.31 -10.49
C ILE A 63 9.20 -6.49 -11.50
N LEU A 64 8.28 -5.53 -11.61
CA LEU A 64 7.16 -5.62 -12.56
C LEU A 64 7.60 -5.63 -14.02
N LYS A 65 8.70 -4.93 -14.34
CA LYS A 65 9.28 -4.99 -15.68
C LYS A 65 9.86 -6.37 -15.99
N ALA A 66 10.45 -7.04 -15.01
CA ALA A 66 11.02 -8.38 -15.18
C ALA A 66 9.95 -9.47 -15.22
N GLU A 67 9.01 -9.47 -14.26
CA GLU A 67 8.03 -10.54 -14.07
C GLU A 67 6.89 -10.51 -15.09
N VAL A 68 6.42 -9.31 -15.45
CA VAL A 68 5.21 -9.13 -16.29
C VAL A 68 5.43 -8.17 -17.46
N ASN A 69 6.69 -7.85 -17.78
CA ASN A 69 7.07 -6.95 -18.88
C ASN A 69 6.40 -5.57 -18.85
N MET A 70 6.06 -5.05 -17.66
CA MET A 70 5.27 -3.83 -17.51
C MET A 70 5.97 -2.58 -18.06
N GLY A 71 5.26 -1.78 -18.85
CA GLY A 71 5.74 -0.49 -19.35
C GLY A 71 5.75 0.60 -18.27
N TYR A 72 6.63 1.60 -18.42
CA TYR A 72 6.81 2.68 -17.45
C TYR A 72 5.54 3.52 -17.24
N THR A 73 4.85 3.91 -18.32
CA THR A 73 3.59 4.67 -18.23
C THR A 73 2.53 3.89 -17.48
N ARG A 74 2.32 2.61 -17.85
CA ARG A 74 1.34 1.74 -17.21
C ARG A 74 1.64 1.55 -15.73
N PHE A 75 2.91 1.38 -15.37
CA PHE A 75 3.33 1.31 -13.97
C PHE A 75 2.87 2.53 -13.16
N TYR A 76 3.07 3.76 -13.65
CA TYR A 76 2.62 4.96 -12.92
C TYR A 76 1.12 5.09 -12.84
N GLU A 77 0.38 4.72 -13.88
CA GLU A 77 -1.08 4.70 -13.84
C GLU A 77 -1.59 3.78 -12.72
N ILE A 78 -0.99 2.58 -12.61
CA ILE A 78 -1.32 1.61 -11.56
C ILE A 78 -0.98 2.19 -10.19
N ILE A 79 0.25 2.68 -9.97
CA ILE A 79 0.64 3.27 -8.68
C ILE A 79 -0.28 4.42 -8.28
N ASN A 80 -0.59 5.34 -9.20
CA ASN A 80 -1.50 6.46 -8.95
C ASN A 80 -2.91 5.98 -8.59
N LYS A 81 -3.41 4.93 -9.26
CA LYS A 81 -4.72 4.34 -8.96
C LYS A 81 -4.74 3.69 -7.58
N LEU A 82 -3.71 2.91 -7.24
CA LEU A 82 -3.58 2.26 -5.93
C LEU A 82 -3.50 3.28 -4.79
N GLU A 83 -2.80 4.40 -5.00
CA GLU A 83 -2.75 5.50 -4.04
C GLU A 83 -4.12 6.18 -3.88
N ARG A 84 -4.80 6.48 -4.99
CA ARG A 84 -6.16 7.06 -4.97
C ARG A 84 -7.18 6.17 -4.25
N LEU A 85 -7.05 4.86 -4.38
CA LEU A 85 -7.90 3.87 -3.69
C LEU A 85 -7.47 3.64 -2.22
N ARG A 86 -6.45 4.36 -1.76
CA ARG A 86 -5.86 4.23 -0.42
C ARG A 86 -5.48 2.77 -0.13
N LEU A 87 -4.84 2.12 -1.10
CA LEU A 87 -4.23 0.80 -0.92
C LEU A 87 -2.73 0.92 -0.61
N ILE A 88 -2.11 2.01 -1.06
CA ILE A 88 -0.73 2.39 -0.77
C ILE A 88 -0.64 3.91 -0.55
N ASP A 89 0.47 4.39 -0.01
CA ASP A 89 0.88 5.80 -0.07
C ASP A 89 2.26 5.90 -0.75
N VAL A 90 2.50 6.98 -1.51
CA VAL A 90 3.81 7.26 -2.12
C VAL A 90 4.48 8.41 -1.39
N VAL A 91 5.64 8.16 -0.79
CA VAL A 91 6.36 9.17 0.01
C VAL A 91 7.76 9.42 -0.51
N MET A 92 8.24 10.66 -0.35
CA MET A 92 9.62 11.02 -0.68
C MET A 92 10.55 10.75 0.52
N GLY A 93 11.43 9.77 0.39
CA GLY A 93 12.46 9.42 1.38
C GLY A 93 13.88 9.77 0.92
N LYS A 94 14.85 9.62 1.83
CA LYS A 94 16.28 9.73 1.51
C LYS A 94 16.84 8.35 1.14
N LYS A 95 17.60 8.27 0.06
CA LYS A 95 18.40 7.09 -0.32
C LYS A 95 19.81 7.56 -0.67
N GLY A 96 20.78 7.30 0.22
CA GLY A 96 22.13 7.87 0.10
C GLY A 96 22.11 9.41 0.09
N ARG A 97 22.73 10.02 -0.92
CA ARG A 97 22.75 11.49 -1.12
C ARG A 97 21.53 12.03 -1.89
N GLY A 98 20.67 11.15 -2.40
CA GLY A 98 19.52 11.51 -3.23
C GLY A 98 18.17 11.36 -2.51
N ARG A 99 17.11 11.79 -3.21
CA ARG A 99 15.72 11.53 -2.82
C ARG A 99 15.16 10.38 -3.66
N THR A 100 14.31 9.56 -3.07
CA THR A 100 13.68 8.42 -3.74
C THR A 100 12.24 8.29 -3.27
N ARG A 101 11.35 7.87 -4.17
CA ARG A 101 9.97 7.54 -3.81
C ARG A 101 9.90 6.15 -3.21
N TYR A 102 9.29 6.05 -2.04
CA TYR A 102 8.98 4.81 -1.35
C TYR A 102 7.49 4.54 -1.40
N ILE A 103 7.14 3.26 -1.46
CA ILE A 103 5.75 2.81 -1.40
C ILE A 103 5.48 2.31 0.01
N LEU A 104 4.52 2.93 0.68
CA LEU A 104 4.03 2.50 1.99
C LEU A 104 2.75 1.69 1.80
N ARG A 105 2.67 0.55 2.48
CA ARG A 105 1.48 -0.31 2.51
C ARG A 105 0.52 0.22 3.58
N LYS A 106 -0.73 0.46 3.22
CA LYS A 106 -1.74 0.96 4.18
C LYS A 106 -2.38 -0.15 5.01
N TYR A 107 -2.28 -1.39 4.55
CA TYR A 107 -2.83 -2.57 5.20
C TYR A 107 -1.71 -3.54 5.59
N ASP A 108 -2.05 -4.46 6.48
CA ASP A 108 -1.21 -5.60 6.77
C ASP A 108 -1.04 -6.51 5.54
N ARG A 109 0.13 -7.16 5.43
CA ARG A 109 0.47 -8.01 4.30
C ARG A 109 -0.43 -9.22 4.17
N GLU A 110 -0.70 -9.89 5.29
CA GLU A 110 -1.44 -11.16 5.29
C GLU A 110 -2.91 -10.87 4.96
N LEU A 111 -3.46 -9.80 5.56
CA LEU A 111 -4.81 -9.33 5.28
C LEU A 111 -4.99 -8.98 3.80
N MET A 112 -4.07 -8.22 3.20
CA MET A 112 -4.17 -7.82 1.79
C MET A 112 -4.06 -9.02 0.85
N LEU A 113 -3.09 -9.91 1.07
CA LEU A 113 -2.87 -11.07 0.22
C LEU A 113 -4.06 -12.04 0.28
N LYS A 114 -4.65 -12.23 1.47
CA LYS A 114 -5.88 -13.01 1.63
C LYS A 114 -7.05 -12.37 0.87
N ALA A 115 -7.25 -11.06 1.00
CA ALA A 115 -8.33 -10.36 0.31
C ALA A 115 -8.19 -10.41 -1.23
N LEU A 116 -6.96 -10.47 -1.75
CA LEU A 116 -6.69 -10.63 -3.18
C LEU A 116 -6.95 -12.05 -3.71
N THR A 117 -6.95 -13.07 -2.85
CA THR A 117 -7.29 -14.46 -3.23
C THR A 117 -8.79 -14.77 -3.13
N GLU A 118 -9.54 -14.00 -2.35
CA GLU A 118 -10.97 -14.24 -2.09
C GLU A 118 -11.94 -13.53 -3.06
N GLY A 119 -11.44 -12.67 -3.96
CA GLY A 119 -12.29 -11.88 -4.88
C GLY A 119 -11.70 -11.71 -6.26
#